data_AF-A0AAU8NN30-F1
#
_entry.id   AF-A0AAU8NN30-F1
#
_cell.length_a   1.000
_cell.length_b   1.000
_cell.length_c   1.000
_cell.angle_alpha   90.00
_cell.angle_beta   90.00
_cell.angle_gamma   90.00
#
_symmetry.space_group_name_H-M   'P 1'
#
loop_
_entity.id
_entity.type
_entity.pdbx_description
1 polymer ?
#
loop_
_entity_poly.entity_id
_entity_poly.type
_entity_poly.pdbx_seq_one_letter_code
_entity_poly.pdbx_strand_id
1 'polypeptide(L)'
;MINGSFGSGKTSTSQHLQPLIPNSMIYDPEEIGYMLRKMITEDIYFEEERTDDFQDIELWRILVVQTAQELMNRYKKHLIVPMTIYKSENFDYIVNGFRSIDQDTFHFCLLATEETIKKRIEKRGDKFDNCIGSTQTQV
;
A
#
# COMPACT_ATOMS: atom_id res chain seq x y z
N MET A 1 -9.31 0.62 2.48
CA MET A 1 -8.00 0.13 1.98
C MET A 1 -8.20 -1.05 1.04
N ILE A 2 -7.50 -1.07 -0.09
CA ILE A 2 -7.51 -2.16 -1.07
C ILE A 2 -6.09 -2.74 -1.11
N ASN A 3 -5.88 -3.89 -0.47
CA ASN A 3 -4.61 -4.62 -0.44
C ASN A 3 -4.60 -5.75 -1.51
N GLY A 4 -3.43 -6.35 -1.71
CA GLY A 4 -3.22 -7.49 -2.61
C GLY A 4 -1.83 -7.48 -3.22
N SER A 5 -1.46 -8.55 -3.92
CA SER A 5 -0.14 -8.68 -4.56
C SER A 5 0.12 -7.64 -5.65
N PHE A 6 1.40 -7.47 -6.02
CA PHE A 6 1.75 -6.65 -7.18
C PHE A 6 1.05 -7.22 -8.44
N GLY A 7 0.53 -6.35 -9.30
CA GLY A 7 -0.22 -6.77 -10.50
C GLY A 7 -1.65 -7.28 -10.25
N SER A 8 -2.13 -7.39 -9.01
CA SER A 8 -3.50 -7.84 -8.71
C SER A 8 -4.60 -6.89 -9.22
N GLY A 9 -4.24 -5.64 -9.56
CA GLY A 9 -5.13 -4.68 -10.20
C GLY A 9 -5.60 -3.53 -9.29
N LYS A 10 -5.07 -3.41 -8.08
CA LYS A 10 -5.47 -2.41 -7.07
C LYS A 10 -5.58 -0.98 -7.60
N THR A 11 -4.59 -0.50 -8.35
CA THR A 11 -4.60 0.85 -8.94
C THR A 11 -5.77 1.02 -9.90
N SER A 12 -5.98 0.05 -10.79
CA SER A 12 -7.10 0.07 -11.75
C SER A 12 -8.45 -0.04 -11.03
N THR A 13 -8.57 -0.92 -10.03
CA THR A 13 -9.77 -1.02 -9.20
C THR A 13 -10.06 0.29 -8.48
N SER A 14 -9.04 0.93 -7.91
CA SER A 14 -9.19 2.22 -7.21
C SER A 14 -9.65 3.33 -8.14
N GLN A 15 -9.08 3.40 -9.36
CA GLN A 15 -9.48 4.37 -10.38
C GLN A 15 -10.92 4.18 -10.86
N HIS A 16 -11.38 2.93 -11.00
CA HIS A 16 -12.78 2.65 -11.37
C HIS A 16 -13.75 2.85 -10.20
N LEU A 17 -13.31 2.62 -8.96
CA LEU A 17 -14.13 2.75 -7.77
C LEU A 17 -14.33 4.21 -7.35
N GLN A 18 -13.31 5.06 -7.50
CA GLN A 18 -13.35 6.47 -7.11
C GLN A 18 -14.55 7.26 -7.64
N PRO A 19 -14.94 7.19 -8.94
CA PRO A 19 -16.14 7.89 -9.41
C PRO A 19 -17.46 7.32 -8.87
N LEU A 20 -17.46 6.09 -8.35
CA LEU A 20 -18.66 5.43 -7.80
C LEU A 20 -18.87 5.76 -6.32
N ILE A 21 -17.83 6.22 -5.62
CA ILE A 21 -17.90 6.63 -4.21
C ILE A 21 -17.96 8.16 -4.15
N PRO A 22 -19.11 8.74 -3.78
CA PRO A 22 -19.23 10.19 -3.61
C PRO A 22 -18.20 10.74 -2.63
N ASN A 23 -17.73 11.96 -2.87
CA ASN A 23 -16.81 12.66 -1.99
C ASN A 23 -15.51 11.87 -1.65
N SER A 24 -15.00 11.10 -2.61
CA SER A 24 -13.79 10.30 -2.41
C SER A 24 -12.57 10.86 -3.15
N MET A 25 -11.39 10.41 -2.74
CA MET A 25 -10.13 10.58 -3.45
C MET A 25 -9.25 9.34 -3.27
N ILE A 26 -8.32 9.14 -4.22
CA ILE A 26 -7.28 8.13 -4.10
C ILE A 26 -6.13 8.73 -3.31
N TYR A 27 -5.68 8.03 -2.27
CA TYR A 27 -4.45 8.32 -1.55
C TYR A 27 -3.50 7.15 -1.76
N ASP A 28 -2.40 7.38 -2.49
CA ASP A 28 -1.39 6.37 -2.79
C ASP A 28 -0.24 6.43 -1.77
N PRO A 29 -0.09 5.45 -0.87
CA PRO A 29 0.97 5.47 0.14
C PRO A 29 2.36 5.12 -0.42
N GLU A 30 2.48 4.63 -1.65
CA GLU A 30 3.80 4.41 -2.28
C GLU A 30 4.56 5.74 -2.45
N GLU A 31 3.85 6.84 -2.66
CA GLU A 31 4.43 8.20 -2.76
C GLU A 31 5.20 8.61 -1.49
N ILE A 32 4.75 8.16 -0.31
CA ILE A 32 5.47 8.39 0.95
C ILE A 32 6.79 7.61 0.96
N GLY A 33 6.77 6.37 0.46
CA GLY A 33 7.98 5.55 0.35
C GLY A 33 9.00 6.15 -0.61
N TYR A 34 8.55 6.60 -1.79
CA TYR A 34 9.41 7.31 -2.75
C TYR A 34 9.98 8.61 -2.20
N MET A 35 9.17 9.36 -1.45
CA MET A 35 9.60 10.58 -0.79
C MET A 35 10.69 10.29 0.26
N LEU A 36 10.49 9.30 1.14
CA LEU A 36 11.45 8.94 2.18
C LEU A 36 12.79 8.51 1.59
N ARG A 37 12.78 7.68 0.55
CA ARG A 37 14.00 7.25 -0.16
C ARG A 37 14.80 8.40 -0.77
N LYS A 38 14.15 9.52 -1.09
CA LYS A 38 14.81 10.73 -1.61
C LYS A 38 15.36 11.63 -0.50
N MET A 39 14.79 11.56 0.70
CA MET A 39 15.17 12.44 1.82
C MET A 39 16.22 11.82 2.74
N ILE A 40 16.10 10.52 3.02
CA ILE A 40 17.01 9.81 3.93
C ILE A 40 18.27 9.44 3.15
N THR A 41 19.43 9.82 3.68
CA THR A 41 20.72 9.47 3.08
C THR A 41 21.13 8.05 3.49
N GLU A 42 21.77 7.31 2.58
CA GLU A 42 22.06 5.88 2.79
C GLU A 42 23.02 5.60 3.95
N ASP A 43 23.81 6.58 4.36
CA ASP A 43 24.76 6.49 5.47
C ASP A 43 24.07 6.45 6.84
N ILE A 44 22.83 6.94 6.95
CA ILE A 44 22.08 6.98 8.21
C ILE A 44 20.99 5.92 8.33
N TYR A 45 20.76 5.11 7.29
CA TYR A 45 19.83 3.97 7.39
C TYR A 45 20.26 3.02 8.50
N PHE A 46 19.27 2.57 9.28
CA PHE A 46 19.44 1.38 10.13
C PHE A 46 19.70 0.15 9.25
N GLU A 47 20.29 -0.90 9.81
CA GLU A 47 20.67 -2.10 9.04
C GLU A 47 19.46 -2.73 8.33
N GLU A 48 18.33 -2.80 9.03
CA GLU A 48 17.06 -3.29 8.52
C GLU A 48 16.48 -2.44 7.37
N GLU A 49 16.81 -1.15 7.28
CA GLU A 49 16.30 -0.22 6.26
C GLU A 49 17.12 -0.24 4.96
N ARG A 50 18.26 -0.93 4.95
CA ARG A 50 19.16 -1.06 3.79
C ARG A 50 18.62 -2.05 2.74
N THR A 51 17.36 -1.88 2.34
CA THR A 51 16.67 -2.73 1.36
C THR A 51 16.06 -1.91 0.24
N ASP A 52 15.60 -2.57 -0.82
CA ASP A 52 14.82 -1.94 -1.89
C ASP A 52 13.33 -1.80 -1.58
N ASP A 53 12.90 -2.16 -0.37
CA ASP A 53 11.51 -2.06 0.07
C ASP A 53 11.30 -0.92 1.09
N PHE A 54 10.47 0.07 0.75
CA PHE A 54 10.13 1.14 1.68
C PHE A 54 9.36 0.66 2.92
N GLN A 55 8.80 -0.56 2.91
CA GLN A 55 8.16 -1.15 4.09
C GLN A 55 9.14 -1.53 5.20
N ASP A 56 10.45 -1.57 4.92
CA ASP A 56 11.46 -1.70 5.98
C ASP A 56 11.72 -0.40 6.74
N ILE A 57 11.40 0.75 6.14
CA ILE A 57 11.59 2.05 6.77
C ILE A 57 10.43 2.27 7.75
N GLU A 58 10.70 2.25 9.06
CA GLU A 58 9.65 2.41 10.08
C GLU A 58 8.87 3.73 9.88
N LEU A 59 9.57 4.80 9.46
CA LEU A 59 8.94 6.08 9.22
C LEU A 59 7.85 6.02 8.13
N TRP A 60 7.90 5.05 7.21
CA TRP A 60 6.89 4.88 6.19
C TRP A 60 5.50 4.61 6.79
N ARG A 61 5.33 3.57 7.62
CA ARG A 61 4.00 3.23 8.18
C ARG A 61 3.45 4.35 9.06
N ILE A 62 4.32 5.07 9.77
CA ILE A 62 3.97 6.22 10.60
C ILE A 62 3.40 7.35 9.73
N LEU A 63 4.14 7.74 8.68
CA LEU A 63 3.74 8.82 7.79
C LEU A 63 2.52 8.46 6.94
N VAL A 64 2.32 7.17 6.61
CA VAL A 64 1.10 6.72 5.92
C VAL A 64 -0.15 7.04 6.73
N VAL A 65 -0.15 6.69 8.02
CA VAL A 65 -1.29 6.94 8.92
C VAL A 65 -1.47 8.44 9.16
N GLN A 66 -0.38 9.17 9.45
CA GLN A 66 -0.44 10.61 9.69
C GLN A 66 -0.93 11.38 8.47
N THR A 67 -0.45 11.05 7.27
CA THR A 67 -0.89 11.70 6.03
C THR A 67 -2.37 11.44 5.77
N ALA A 68 -2.85 10.21 5.98
CA ALA A 68 -4.27 9.90 5.86
C ALA A 68 -5.12 10.76 6.81
N GLN A 69 -4.71 10.88 8.08
CA GLN A 69 -5.39 11.71 9.07
C GLN A 69 -5.49 13.17 8.63
N GLU A 70 -4.38 13.75 8.15
CA GLU A 70 -4.33 15.14 7.69
C GLU A 70 -5.15 15.37 6.43
N LEU A 71 -5.11 14.44 5.47
CA LEU A 71 -5.93 14.50 4.25
C LEU A 71 -7.43 14.48 4.60
N MET A 72 -7.85 13.56 5.47
CA MET A 72 -9.24 13.48 5.91
C MET A 72 -9.65 14.73 6.68
N ASN A 73 -8.81 15.23 7.59
CA ASN A 73 -9.09 16.42 8.37
C ASN A 73 -9.23 17.67 7.51
N ARG A 74 -8.33 17.86 6.54
CA ARG A 74 -8.25 19.06 5.71
C ARG A 74 -9.30 19.10 4.61
N TYR A 75 -9.49 17.99 3.92
CA TYR A 75 -10.31 17.92 2.71
C TYR A 75 -11.68 17.28 2.93
N LYS A 76 -11.89 16.63 4.09
CA LYS A 76 -13.16 15.98 4.45
C LYS A 76 -13.64 14.99 3.38
N LYS A 77 -12.71 14.24 2.78
CA LYS A 77 -12.99 13.22 1.74
C LYS A 77 -12.78 11.81 2.27
N HIS A 78 -13.53 10.85 1.71
CA HIS A 78 -13.25 9.43 1.90
C HIS A 78 -11.98 9.04 1.14
N LEU A 79 -11.13 8.22 1.75
CA LEU A 79 -9.87 7.78 1.14
C LEU A 79 -9.99 6.37 0.58
N ILE A 80 -9.68 6.24 -0.71
CA ILE A 80 -9.43 4.95 -1.36
C ILE A 80 -7.92 4.75 -1.36
N VAL A 81 -7.46 3.78 -0.58
CA VAL A 81 -6.03 3.57 -0.31
C VAL A 81 -5.58 2.24 -0.92
N PRO A 82 -5.10 2.21 -2.18
CA PRO A 82 -4.45 1.03 -2.75
C PRO A 82 -3.11 0.79 -2.05
N MET A 83 -2.84 -0.44 -1.60
CA MET A 83 -1.59 -0.79 -0.93
C MET A 83 -1.10 -2.19 -1.28
N THR A 84 0.20 -2.43 -1.15
CA THR A 84 0.79 -3.77 -1.22
C THR A 84 1.50 -4.06 0.10
N ILE A 85 0.77 -4.48 1.15
CA ILE A 85 1.37 -4.77 2.46
C ILE A 85 1.44 -6.27 2.68
N TYR A 86 2.65 -6.78 2.89
CA TYR A 86 2.90 -8.20 3.17
C TYR A 86 3.62 -8.44 4.51
N LYS A 87 4.14 -7.38 5.15
CA LYS A 87 4.69 -7.43 6.50
C LYS A 87 3.55 -7.21 7.51
N SER A 88 3.32 -8.19 8.39
CA SER A 88 2.20 -8.18 9.34
C SER A 88 2.24 -6.98 10.27
N GLU A 89 3.42 -6.60 10.77
CA GLU A 89 3.59 -5.44 11.66
C GLU A 89 3.12 -4.14 11.00
N ASN A 90 3.49 -3.92 9.74
CA ASN A 90 3.05 -2.74 9.00
C ASN A 90 1.55 -2.79 8.71
N PHE A 91 1.02 -3.96 8.39
CA PHE A 91 -0.41 -4.14 8.16
C PHE A 91 -1.21 -3.79 9.41
N ASP A 92 -0.83 -4.36 10.56
CA ASP A 92 -1.50 -4.13 11.84
C ASP A 92 -1.40 -2.67 12.26
N TYR A 93 -0.22 -2.06 12.14
CA TYR A 93 -0.02 -0.64 12.43
C TYR A 93 -0.95 0.25 11.59
N ILE A 94 -0.96 0.05 10.27
CA ILE A 94 -1.70 0.89 9.34
C ILE A 94 -3.21 0.68 9.50
N VAL A 95 -3.68 -0.56 9.61
CA VAL A 95 -5.12 -0.84 9.76
C VAL A 95 -5.64 -0.29 11.10
N ASN A 96 -4.89 -0.45 12.19
CA ASN A 96 -5.29 0.10 13.48
C ASN A 96 -5.23 1.64 13.50
N GLY A 97 -4.22 2.22 12.84
CA GLY A 97 -4.12 3.67 12.64
C GLY A 97 -5.28 4.23 11.83
N PHE A 98 -5.67 3.58 10.73
CA PHE A 98 -6.85 4.00 9.97
C PHE A 98 -8.14 3.87 10.76
N ARG A 99 -8.31 2.78 11.53
CA ARG A 99 -9.48 2.59 12.40
C ARG A 99 -9.59 3.60 13.54
N SER A 100 -8.47 4.13 14.03
CA SER A 100 -8.49 5.19 15.04
C SER A 100 -8.85 6.56 14.46
N ILE A 101 -8.55 6.79 13.18
CA ILE A 101 -8.96 7.97 12.42
C ILE A 101 -10.45 7.90 12.07
N ASP A 102 -10.90 6.74 11.57
CA ASP A 102 -12.26 6.49 11.12
C ASP A 102 -12.68 5.05 11.43
N GLN A 103 -13.68 4.89 12.30
CA GLN A 103 -14.18 3.57 12.71
C GLN A 103 -14.79 2.79 11.54
N ASP A 104 -15.25 3.48 10.48
CA ASP A 104 -15.79 2.88 9.25
C ASP A 104 -14.69 2.52 8.24
N THR A 105 -13.52 2.10 8.75
CA THR A 105 -12.40 1.63 7.92
C THR A 105 -12.66 0.21 7.40
N PHE A 106 -12.83 0.10 6.08
CA PHE A 106 -12.96 -1.19 5.38
C PHE A 106 -11.63 -1.64 4.76
N HIS A 107 -11.32 -2.93 4.88
CA HIS A 107 -10.18 -3.57 4.25
C HIS A 107 -10.63 -4.65 3.27
N PHE A 108 -10.17 -4.55 2.02
CA PHE A 108 -10.41 -5.53 0.97
C PHE A 108 -9.08 -6.07 0.45
N CYS A 109 -8.96 -7.37 0.26
CA CYS A 109 -7.79 -7.98 -0.38
C CYS A 109 -8.17 -8.52 -1.76
N LEU A 110 -7.54 -8.00 -2.81
CA LEU A 110 -7.72 -8.49 -4.18
C LEU A 110 -6.88 -9.75 -4.38
N LEU A 111 -7.58 -10.88 -4.54
CA LEU A 111 -6.98 -12.15 -4.93
C LEU A 111 -6.96 -12.26 -6.45
N ALA A 112 -5.79 -12.51 -7.03
CA ALA A 112 -5.63 -12.83 -8.44
C ALA A 112 -4.91 -14.17 -8.56
N THR A 113 -5.34 -15.01 -9.50
CA THR A 113 -4.63 -16.26 -9.77
C THR A 113 -3.22 -15.97 -10.26
N GLU A 114 -2.27 -16.86 -9.96
CA GLU A 114 -0.88 -16.73 -10.41
C GLU A 114 -0.77 -16.48 -11.93
N GLU A 115 -1.60 -17.18 -12.71
CA GLU A 115 -1.69 -17.01 -14.17
C GLU A 115 -2.13 -15.59 -14.58
N THR A 116 -3.05 -14.99 -13.82
CA THR A 116 -3.52 -13.62 -14.05
C THR A 116 -2.45 -12.60 -13.70
N ILE A 117 -1.66 -12.85 -12.65
CA ILE A 117 -0.54 -11.99 -12.24
C ILE A 117 0.59 -12.08 -13.28
N LYS A 118 0.97 -13.29 -13.72
CA LYS A 118 1.98 -13.52 -14.78
C LYS A 118 1.68 -12.73 -16.04
N LYS A 119 0.47 -12.91 -16.58
CA LYS A 119 0.01 -12.21 -17.80
C LYS A 119 0.06 -10.68 -17.68
N ARG A 120 -0.16 -10.14 -16.48
CA ARG A 120 -0.15 -8.68 -16.24
C ARG A 120 1.26 -8.12 -16.02
N ILE A 121 2.13 -8.86 -15.34
CA ILE A 121 3.53 -8.50 -15.13
C ILE A 121 4.29 -8.52 -16.47
N GLU A 122 4.10 -9.56 -17.28
CA GLU A 122 4.68 -9.66 -18.63
C GLU A 122 4.23 -8.51 -19.54
N LYS A 123 2.97 -8.07 -19.43
CA LYS A 123 2.44 -6.95 -20.21
C LYS A 123 3.05 -5.60 -19.82
N ARG A 124 3.64 -5.49 -18.62
CA ARG A 124 4.34 -4.27 -18.13
C ARG A 124 5.84 -4.29 -18.40
N GLY A 125 6.41 -5.43 -18.79
CA GLY A 125 7.84 -5.59 -19.07
C GLY A 125 8.69 -6.00 -17.87
N ASP A 126 8.08 -6.32 -16.72
CA ASP A 126 8.78 -6.75 -15.50
C ASP A 126 8.94 -8.28 -15.46
N LYS A 127 9.96 -8.80 -14.76
CA LYS A 127 10.18 -10.26 -14.57
C LYS A 127 9.43 -10.79 -13.34
N PHE A 128 8.75 -11.91 -13.52
CA PHE A 128 7.83 -12.50 -12.54
C PHE A 128 8.48 -12.96 -11.21
N ASP A 129 9.73 -13.43 -11.25
CA ASP A 129 10.40 -14.05 -10.09
C ASP A 129 10.71 -13.08 -8.94
N ASN A 130 10.67 -11.76 -9.19
CA ASN A 130 10.98 -10.76 -8.17
C ASN A 130 9.78 -10.40 -7.26
N CYS A 131 8.57 -10.91 -7.53
CA CYS A 131 7.33 -10.39 -6.95
C CYS A 131 6.60 -11.32 -5.95
N ILE A 132 7.05 -12.55 -5.75
CA ILE A 132 6.41 -13.48 -4.81
C ILE A 132 7.26 -13.61 -3.55
N GLY A 133 7.08 -12.65 -2.63
CA GLY A 133 7.31 -12.92 -1.21
C GLY A 133 6.40 -14.07 -0.79
N SER A 134 6.98 -15.13 -0.23
CA SER A 134 6.37 -16.41 0.10
C SER A 134 5.01 -16.29 0.81
N THR A 135 3.91 -16.44 0.06
CA THR A 135 2.61 -16.77 0.62
C THR A 135 2.62 -18.24 1.06
N GLN A 136 2.89 -18.47 2.34
CA GLN A 136 2.41 -19.68 3.01
C GLN A 136 0.92 -19.49 3.32
N THR A 137 0.11 -20.34 2.70
CA THR A 137 -1.29 -20.55 3.04
C THR A 137 -1.41 -20.94 4.50
N GLN A 138 -2.17 -20.19 5.29
CA GLN A 138 -2.86 -20.76 6.45
C GLN A 138 -4.34 -20.36 6.42
N VAL A 139 -5.13 -21.37 6.78
CA VAL A 139 -6.60 -21.48 6.76
C VAL A 139 -7.25 -20.54 7.76
#